data_AF-A0A2Z3H423-F1
#
_entry.id   AF-A0A2Z3H423-F1
#
_cell.length_a   1.000
_cell.length_b   1.000
_cell.length_c   1.000
_cell.angle_alpha   90.00
_cell.angle_beta   90.00
_cell.angle_gamma   90.00
#
_symmetry.space_group_name_H-M   'P 1'
#
loop_
_entity.id
_entity.type
_entity.pdbx_description
1 polymer ?
#
loop_
_entity_poly.entity_id
_entity_poly.type
_entity_poly.pdbx_seq_one_letter_code
_entity_poly.pdbx_strand_id
1 'polypeptide(L)'
;MALCLLTVPGATQFRAPFATVLKEAGQSASVRNAKEAGNEYAVVTLTHEKAKLDIWFSKSHNYLVGKLVIWSTKEFPHPIGDNTVTAFREVAPGIYFPSQVASTNYSAVDGKVIARRTVAVQDIRLNQPVSRDRLAFKFPPNFTVLDQIQNKVWQTNSAGEIGGEAKGADGKPLTVARGTLPNPSSNAPSGAGDTFTSATTEEIQSPDRWITRVSTFMIACGIAIYVYKKMKIARTV
;
A
#
# COMPACT_ATOMS: atom_id res chain seq x y z
N MET A 1 6.50 9.76 0.21
CA MET A 1 5.82 8.94 1.25
C MET A 1 5.40 7.62 0.60
N ALA A 2 6.19 6.55 0.76
CA ALA A 2 6.06 5.29 0.01
C ALA A 2 5.63 4.10 0.90
N LEU A 3 4.76 4.35 1.89
CA LEU A 3 4.30 3.34 2.85
C LEU A 3 3.10 2.49 2.34
N CYS A 4 2.58 2.77 1.15
CA CYS A 4 1.32 2.19 0.65
C CYS A 4 1.40 0.77 0.07
N LEU A 5 2.56 0.10 0.05
CA LEU A 5 2.69 -1.23 -0.56
C LEU A 5 2.95 -2.36 0.44
N LEU A 6 3.14 -2.06 1.73
CA LEU A 6 3.28 -3.10 2.75
C LEU A 6 1.88 -3.51 3.23
N THR A 7 1.30 -4.50 2.56
CA THR A 7 0.05 -5.12 2.99
C THR A 7 0.33 -6.27 3.93
N VAL A 8 -0.34 -6.28 5.08
CA VAL A 8 -0.15 -7.27 6.15
C VAL A 8 -1.47 -7.97 6.43
N PRO A 9 -1.51 -9.23 6.89
CA PRO A 9 -2.75 -9.83 7.35
C PRO A 9 -3.36 -9.00 8.48
N GLY A 10 -4.51 -8.37 8.23
CA GLY A 10 -5.27 -7.61 9.22
C GLY A 10 -6.17 -8.49 10.06
N ALA A 11 -6.73 -7.93 11.13
CA ALA A 11 -7.67 -8.64 11.99
C ALA A 11 -8.93 -9.12 11.22
N THR A 12 -9.41 -8.31 10.27
CA THR A 12 -10.63 -8.60 9.48
C THR A 12 -10.38 -8.82 7.99
N GLN A 13 -9.26 -8.33 7.45
CA GLN A 13 -8.92 -8.43 6.03
C GLN A 13 -7.63 -9.22 5.80
N PHE A 14 -7.57 -10.00 4.72
CA PHE A 14 -6.37 -10.79 4.36
C PHE A 14 -5.13 -9.92 4.11
N ARG A 15 -5.32 -8.64 3.74
CA ARG A 15 -4.28 -7.64 3.45
C ARG A 15 -4.78 -6.25 3.84
N ALA A 16 -4.31 -5.71 4.96
CA ALA A 16 -4.59 -4.36 5.44
C ALA A 16 -3.41 -3.41 5.14
N PRO A 17 -3.66 -2.12 4.86
CA PRO A 17 -2.62 -1.10 4.73
C PRO A 17 -1.75 -1.02 5.98
N PHE A 18 -0.45 -0.76 5.80
CA PHE A 18 0.48 -0.63 6.92
C PHE A 18 0.03 0.36 8.00
N ALA A 19 -0.51 1.51 7.60
CA ALA A 19 -1.02 2.51 8.54
C ALA A 19 -2.21 1.99 9.38
N THR A 20 -3.06 1.13 8.80
CA THR A 20 -4.14 0.46 9.52
C THR A 20 -3.56 -0.53 10.51
N VAL A 21 -2.58 -1.33 10.08
CA VAL A 21 -1.91 -2.29 10.98
C VAL A 21 -1.17 -1.59 12.11
N LEU A 22 -0.58 -0.42 11.90
CA LEU A 22 0.01 0.37 12.99
C LEU A 22 -1.03 0.86 14.01
N LYS A 23 -2.26 1.17 13.57
CA LYS A 23 -3.36 1.58 14.47
C LYS A 23 -3.95 0.38 15.23
N GLU A 24 -3.99 -0.78 14.59
CA GLU A 24 -4.50 -2.04 15.14
C GLU A 24 -3.45 -2.82 15.95
N ALA A 25 -2.16 -2.52 15.78
CA ALA A 25 -1.05 -3.20 16.47
C ALA A 25 -1.15 -2.96 17.97
N GLY A 26 -1.84 -3.88 18.64
CA GLY A 26 -2.32 -3.67 20.00
C GLY A 26 -1.27 -3.53 21.08
N GLN A 27 -0.01 -3.99 20.93
CA GLN A 27 0.85 -4.07 22.14
C GLN A 27 2.37 -3.89 22.01
N SER A 28 3.01 -3.87 20.85
CA SER A 28 4.43 -3.44 20.79
C SER A 28 4.90 -3.17 19.37
N ALA A 29 5.08 -1.88 19.07
CA ALA A 29 6.02 -1.47 18.05
C ALA A 29 7.33 -1.12 18.77
N SER A 30 8.41 -1.83 18.46
CA SER A 30 9.75 -1.45 18.92
C SER A 30 10.56 -0.97 17.74
N VAL A 31 11.40 0.02 18.00
CA VAL A 31 12.32 0.57 16.99
C VAL A 31 13.73 0.38 17.52
N ARG A 32 14.60 -0.19 16.69
CA ARG A 32 16.03 -0.32 17.00
C ARG A 32 16.86 0.01 15.78
N ASN A 33 18.09 0.45 16.01
CA ASN A 33 19.06 0.57 14.94
C ASN A 33 19.72 -0.79 14.68
N ALA A 34 20.07 -1.06 13.42
CA ALA A 34 20.84 -2.23 13.03
C ALA A 34 21.81 -1.86 11.91
N LYS A 35 22.87 -2.65 11.78
CA LYS A 35 23.84 -2.55 10.67
C LYS A 35 23.99 -3.91 10.03
N GLU A 36 23.83 -4.00 8.72
CA GLU A 36 23.97 -5.25 7.95
C GLU A 36 24.66 -4.95 6.62
N ALA A 37 25.71 -5.71 6.29
CA ALA A 37 26.51 -5.53 5.07
C ALA A 37 26.97 -4.07 4.82
N GLY A 38 27.34 -3.36 5.89
CA GLY A 38 27.78 -1.95 5.82
C GLY A 38 26.64 -0.92 5.76
N ASN A 39 25.39 -1.32 5.52
CA ASN A 39 24.24 -0.44 5.50
C ASN A 39 23.64 -0.27 6.91
N GLU A 40 23.17 0.95 7.21
CA GLU A 40 22.43 1.24 8.43
C GLU A 40 20.92 1.17 8.21
N TYR A 41 20.23 0.57 9.17
CA TYR A 41 18.79 0.38 9.14
C TYR A 41 18.14 0.87 10.44
N ALA A 42 16.95 1.45 10.31
CA ALA A 42 15.97 1.49 11.39
C ALA A 42 15.08 0.26 11.25
N VAL A 43 15.08 -0.60 12.26
CA VAL A 43 14.27 -1.83 12.29
C VAL A 43 13.07 -1.58 13.15
N VAL A 44 11.88 -1.71 12.56
CA VAL A 44 10.59 -1.64 13.25
C VAL A 44 10.08 -3.06 13.39
N THR A 45 9.97 -3.54 14.63
CA THR A 45 9.32 -4.81 14.93
C THR A 45 7.85 -4.53 15.23
N LEU A 46 6.95 -5.17 14.49
CA LEU A 46 5.52 -5.13 14.70
C LEU A 46 5.02 -6.49 15.14
N THR A 47 4.33 -6.53 16.27
CA THR A 47 3.67 -7.74 16.77
C THR A 47 2.16 -7.56 16.68
N HIS A 48 1.50 -8.45 15.93
CA HIS A 48 0.05 -8.54 15.77
C HIS A 48 -0.40 -9.97 16.09
N GLU A 49 -1.68 -10.17 16.41
CA GLU A 49 -2.27 -11.48 16.72
C GLU A 49 -2.03 -12.54 15.62
N LYS A 50 -1.89 -12.10 14.36
CA LYS A 50 -1.73 -12.97 13.18
C LYS A 50 -0.33 -13.00 12.58
N ALA A 51 0.52 -12.04 12.92
CA ALA A 51 1.87 -11.97 12.38
C ALA A 51 2.80 -11.18 13.29
N LYS A 52 4.06 -11.59 13.34
CA LYS A 52 5.15 -10.73 13.82
C LYS A 52 6.06 -10.41 12.64
N LEU A 53 6.43 -9.14 12.49
CA LEU A 53 7.25 -8.66 11.38
C LEU A 53 8.43 -7.84 11.89
N ASP A 54 9.59 -7.98 11.23
CA ASP A 54 10.65 -6.99 11.33
C ASP A 54 10.82 -6.29 9.99
N ILE A 55 10.65 -4.97 9.98
CA ILE A 55 10.73 -4.14 8.80
C ILE A 55 11.96 -3.25 8.91
N TRP A 56 12.89 -3.43 8.00
CA TRP A 56 14.18 -2.77 7.99
C TRP A 56 14.16 -1.64 6.98
N PHE A 57 14.17 -0.40 7.48
CA PHE A 57 14.20 0.81 6.68
C PHE A 57 15.63 1.29 6.49
N SER A 58 16.11 1.32 5.25
CA SER A 58 17.48 1.69 4.91
C SER A 58 17.69 3.19 5.02
N LYS A 59 18.59 3.63 5.90
CA LYS A 59 18.87 5.06 6.12
C LYS A 59 19.52 5.73 4.91
N SER A 60 20.33 4.98 4.15
CA SER A 60 21.01 5.47 2.94
C SER A 60 20.08 5.65 1.74
N HIS A 61 18.89 5.05 1.76
CA HIS A 61 17.93 5.08 0.66
C HIS A 61 16.61 5.74 1.09
N ASN A 62 16.70 6.89 1.76
CA ASN A 62 15.53 7.68 2.20
C ASN A 62 14.51 6.88 3.03
N TYR A 63 15.00 6.01 3.91
CA TYR A 63 14.18 5.13 4.74
C TYR A 63 13.22 4.23 3.92
N LEU A 64 13.63 3.81 2.73
CA LEU A 64 12.91 2.75 2.00
C LEU A 64 13.11 1.40 2.67
N VAL A 65 12.10 0.53 2.57
CA VAL A 65 12.17 -0.84 3.08
C VAL A 65 13.26 -1.60 2.31
N GLY A 66 14.32 -1.98 3.00
CA GLY A 66 15.41 -2.80 2.48
C GLY A 66 15.29 -4.28 2.83
N LYS A 67 14.56 -4.63 3.90
CA LYS A 67 14.33 -6.01 4.30
C LYS A 67 13.04 -6.15 5.10
N LEU A 68 12.31 -7.22 4.88
CA LEU A 68 11.10 -7.60 5.61
C LEU A 68 11.27 -9.04 6.07
N VAL A 69 11.28 -9.27 7.38
CA VAL A 69 11.31 -10.61 7.97
C VAL A 69 9.93 -10.91 8.54
N ILE A 70 9.41 -12.09 8.19
CA ILE A 70 8.09 -12.55 8.59
C ILE A 70 8.28 -13.71 9.57
N TRP A 71 7.72 -13.55 10.76
CA TRP A 71 7.74 -14.54 11.82
C TRP A 71 6.38 -15.20 11.97
N SER A 72 6.40 -16.47 12.37
CA SER A 72 5.20 -17.13 12.88
C SER A 72 4.75 -16.49 14.19
N THR A 73 3.44 -16.47 14.45
CA THR A 73 2.88 -16.09 15.76
C THR A 73 2.95 -17.21 16.78
N LYS A 74 3.03 -18.46 16.33
CA LYS A 74 3.40 -19.59 17.18
C LYS A 74 4.86 -19.46 17.57
N GLU A 75 5.21 -19.89 18.79
CA GLU A 75 6.57 -19.88 19.34
C GLU A 75 7.49 -20.84 18.58
N PHE A 76 7.92 -20.42 17.40
CA PHE A 76 8.93 -21.08 16.60
C PHE A 76 10.23 -20.27 16.63
N PRO A 77 11.39 -20.95 16.65
CA PRO A 77 12.68 -20.28 16.77
C PRO A 77 13.10 -19.53 15.50
N HIS A 78 12.49 -19.82 14.35
CA HIS A 78 12.92 -19.30 13.05
C HIS A 78 11.82 -18.49 12.33
N PRO A 79 12.20 -17.50 11.50
CA PRO A 79 11.25 -16.81 10.64
C PRO A 79 10.64 -17.78 9.62
N ILE A 80 9.44 -17.49 9.13
CA ILE A 80 8.79 -18.27 8.06
C ILE A 80 9.18 -17.77 6.66
N GLY A 81 9.68 -16.54 6.57
CA GLY A 81 10.23 -16.01 5.33
C GLY A 81 10.84 -14.63 5.49
N ASP A 82 11.62 -14.24 4.51
CA ASP A 82 12.11 -12.86 4.37
C ASP A 82 12.06 -12.40 2.91
N ASN A 83 11.96 -11.08 2.74
CA ASN A 83 12.17 -10.39 1.48
C ASN A 83 13.26 -9.34 1.69
N THR A 84 14.35 -9.44 0.95
CA THR A 84 15.50 -8.56 1.06
C THR A 84 15.72 -7.85 -0.27
N VAL A 85 15.72 -6.52 -0.27
CA VAL A 85 16.13 -5.70 -1.42
C VAL A 85 17.64 -5.81 -1.54
N THR A 86 18.10 -6.54 -2.56
CA THR A 86 19.53 -6.75 -2.80
C THR A 86 20.15 -5.63 -3.61
N ALA A 87 19.33 -4.86 -4.35
CA ALA A 87 19.79 -3.69 -5.08
C ALA A 87 18.71 -2.61 -5.11
N PHE A 88 19.11 -1.38 -4.76
CA PHE A 88 18.37 -0.17 -5.07
C PHE A 88 18.95 0.47 -6.34
N ARG A 89 18.09 1.12 -7.11
CA ARG A 89 18.48 1.98 -8.24
C ARG A 89 17.92 3.37 -7.99
N GLU A 90 18.77 4.39 -8.04
CA GLU A 90 18.34 5.78 -8.11
C GLU A 90 17.89 6.07 -9.55
N VAL A 91 16.60 6.34 -9.73
CA VAL A 91 15.97 6.53 -11.05
C VAL A 91 15.78 8.00 -11.40
N ALA A 92 15.86 8.87 -10.40
CA ALA A 92 15.97 10.31 -10.48
C ALA A 92 16.63 10.81 -9.18
N PRO A 93 17.21 12.02 -9.13
CA PRO A 93 17.87 12.52 -7.93
C PRO A 93 16.99 12.42 -6.68
N GLY A 94 17.45 11.67 -5.67
CA GLY A 94 16.75 11.40 -4.42
C GLY A 94 15.60 10.37 -4.52
N ILE A 95 15.34 9.79 -5.69
CA ILE A 95 14.27 8.81 -5.90
C ILE A 95 14.89 7.44 -6.15
N TYR A 96 14.82 6.59 -5.12
CA TYR A 96 15.31 5.22 -5.15
C TYR A 96 14.17 4.24 -5.38
N PHE A 97 14.44 3.19 -6.15
CA PHE A 97 13.53 2.06 -6.38
C PHE A 97 14.23 0.73 -6.10
N PRO A 98 13.55 -0.27 -5.51
CA PRO A 98 14.08 -1.61 -5.39
C PRO A 98 14.16 -2.25 -6.78
N SER A 99 15.36 -2.36 -7.35
CA SER A 99 15.57 -2.98 -8.67
C SER A 99 15.75 -4.49 -8.57
N GLN A 100 16.11 -5.02 -7.40
CA GLN A 100 16.21 -6.46 -7.18
C GLN A 100 15.79 -6.83 -5.76
N VAL A 101 14.96 -7.87 -5.65
CA VAL A 101 14.46 -8.40 -4.38
C VAL A 101 14.67 -9.90 -4.35
N ALA A 102 15.30 -10.40 -3.30
CA ALA A 102 15.40 -11.82 -3.00
C ALA A 102 14.38 -12.18 -1.91
N SER A 103 13.59 -13.21 -2.16
CA SER A 103 12.62 -13.77 -1.22
C SER A 103 13.06 -15.18 -0.83
N THR A 104 13.07 -15.47 0.46
CA THR A 104 13.37 -16.80 0.99
C THR A 104 12.26 -17.24 1.93
N ASN A 105 11.75 -18.45 1.76
CA ASN A 105 10.83 -19.08 2.71
C ASN A 105 11.60 -20.12 3.53
N TYR A 106 11.35 -20.17 4.83
CA TYR A 106 11.98 -21.11 5.74
C TYR A 106 10.94 -21.97 6.45
N SER A 107 11.36 -23.16 6.85
CA SER A 107 10.66 -23.96 7.84
C SER A 107 10.82 -23.31 9.21
N ALA A 108 9.70 -22.98 9.86
CA ALA A 108 9.72 -22.36 11.18
C ALA A 108 10.39 -23.25 12.25
N VAL A 109 10.35 -24.58 12.04
CA VAL A 109 10.81 -25.57 13.03
C VAL A 109 12.32 -25.75 13.01
N ASP A 110 12.90 -25.99 11.82
CA ASP A 110 14.32 -26.34 11.66
C ASP A 110 15.13 -25.28 10.90
N GLY A 111 14.51 -24.17 10.49
CA GLY A 111 15.17 -23.04 9.83
C GLY A 111 15.63 -23.33 8.41
N LYS A 112 15.32 -24.51 7.86
CA LYS A 112 15.75 -24.88 6.51
C LYS A 112 15.02 -24.06 5.47
N VAL A 113 15.76 -23.70 4.43
CA VAL A 113 15.21 -23.00 3.27
C VAL A 113 14.29 -23.96 2.52
N ILE A 114 13.01 -23.59 2.42
CA ILE A 114 12.00 -24.33 1.64
C ILE A 114 11.99 -23.84 0.19
N ALA A 115 12.09 -22.53 -0.01
CA ALA A 115 12.04 -21.93 -1.34
C ALA A 115 12.84 -20.63 -1.39
N ARG A 116 13.38 -20.33 -2.58
CA ARG A 116 14.00 -19.04 -2.90
C ARG A 116 13.45 -18.52 -4.21
N ARG A 117 13.26 -17.21 -4.28
CA ARG A 117 12.88 -16.50 -5.49
C ARG A 117 13.68 -15.20 -5.57
N THR A 118 14.05 -14.81 -6.78
CA THR A 118 14.59 -13.48 -7.03
C THR A 118 13.71 -12.79 -8.06
N VAL A 119 13.38 -11.54 -7.80
CA VAL A 119 12.64 -10.67 -8.72
C VAL A 119 13.57 -9.52 -9.09
N ALA A 120 13.74 -9.30 -10.38
CA ALA A 120 14.46 -8.14 -10.90
C ALA A 120 13.46 -7.25 -11.65
N VAL A 121 13.54 -5.95 -11.39
CA VAL A 121 12.76 -4.92 -12.08
C VAL A 121 13.69 -4.17 -13.01
N GLN A 122 13.33 -4.16 -14.29
CA GLN A 122 14.09 -3.50 -15.35
C GLN A 122 13.24 -2.38 -15.98
N ASP A 123 13.89 -1.50 -16.74
CA ASP A 123 13.23 -0.41 -17.48
C ASP A 123 12.30 0.48 -16.64
N ILE A 124 12.73 0.81 -15.42
CA ILE A 124 11.99 1.71 -14.53
C ILE A 124 11.96 3.10 -15.15
N ARG A 125 10.76 3.58 -15.47
CA ARG A 125 10.52 4.94 -15.97
C ARG A 125 9.54 5.65 -15.06
N LEU A 126 9.85 6.89 -14.70
CA LEU A 126 9.01 7.71 -13.84
C LEU A 126 8.09 8.61 -14.67
N ASN A 127 6.88 8.82 -14.15
CA ASN A 127 5.90 9.78 -14.67
C ASN A 127 5.66 9.68 -16.18
N GLN A 128 5.77 8.47 -16.73
CA GLN A 128 5.45 8.25 -18.14
C GLN A 128 3.93 8.18 -18.30
N PRO A 129 3.36 8.79 -19.35
CA PRO A 129 1.94 8.67 -19.62
C PRO A 129 1.59 7.21 -19.85
N VAL A 130 0.64 6.69 -19.08
CA VAL A 130 0.06 5.36 -19.30
C VAL A 130 -1.22 5.57 -20.11
N SER A 131 -1.27 5.00 -21.31
CA SER A 131 -2.51 5.04 -22.10
C SER A 131 -3.66 4.39 -21.32
N ARG A 132 -4.83 5.03 -21.32
CA ARG A 132 -6.05 4.49 -20.68
C ARG A 132 -6.38 3.10 -21.20
N ASP A 133 -6.10 2.82 -22.47
CA ASP A 133 -6.36 1.52 -23.09
C ASP A 133 -5.50 0.37 -22.51
N ARG A 134 -4.37 0.69 -21.85
CA ARG A 134 -3.54 -0.29 -21.14
C ARG A 134 -4.10 -0.65 -19.76
N LEU A 135 -4.90 0.24 -19.18
CA LEU A 135 -5.60 0.02 -17.92
C LEU A 135 -7.02 -0.50 -18.14
N ALA A 136 -7.51 -0.46 -19.38
CA ALA A 136 -8.80 -1.02 -19.74
C ALA A 136 -8.80 -2.54 -19.49
N PHE A 137 -9.77 -2.99 -18.71
CA PHE A 137 -9.99 -4.42 -18.51
C PHE A 137 -10.49 -5.02 -19.81
N LYS A 138 -9.71 -5.94 -20.40
CA LYS A 138 -10.09 -6.65 -21.61
C LYS A 138 -10.64 -8.02 -21.23
N PHE A 139 -11.91 -8.25 -21.52
CA PHE A 139 -12.49 -9.58 -21.39
C PHE A 139 -12.11 -10.40 -22.63
N PRO A 140 -11.70 -11.68 -22.47
CA PRO A 140 -11.66 -12.60 -23.60
C PRO A 140 -13.05 -12.66 -24.26
N PRO A 141 -13.14 -12.86 -25.58
CA PRO A 141 -14.44 -13.09 -26.21
C PRO A 141 -15.13 -14.31 -25.58
N ASN A 142 -16.45 -14.22 -25.42
CA ASN A 142 -17.31 -15.26 -24.82
C ASN A 142 -17.04 -15.53 -23.33
N PHE A 143 -16.45 -14.56 -22.60
CA PHE A 143 -16.28 -14.70 -21.16
C PHE A 143 -17.65 -14.68 -20.45
N THR A 144 -17.84 -15.57 -19.48
CA THR A 144 -19.08 -15.66 -18.72
C THR A 144 -18.98 -14.87 -17.42
N VAL A 145 -19.91 -13.95 -17.20
CA VAL A 145 -20.02 -13.15 -15.97
C VAL A 145 -21.22 -13.65 -15.18
N LEU A 146 -20.99 -13.98 -13.91
CA LEU A 146 -22.05 -14.32 -12.97
C LEU A 146 -22.60 -13.03 -12.35
N ASP A 147 -23.84 -12.69 -12.70
CA ASP A 147 -24.62 -11.69 -11.99
C ASP A 147 -25.23 -12.35 -10.75
N GLN A 148 -24.64 -12.06 -9.59
CA GLN A 148 -25.10 -12.60 -8.31
C GLN A 148 -26.39 -11.93 -7.79
N ILE A 149 -26.78 -10.76 -8.31
CA ILE A 149 -28.02 -10.06 -7.92
C ILE A 149 -29.20 -10.74 -8.60
N GLN A 150 -29.07 -11.05 -9.89
CA GLN A 150 -30.11 -11.71 -10.67
C GLN A 150 -29.98 -13.25 -10.68
N ASN A 151 -28.87 -13.77 -10.15
CA ASN A 151 -28.49 -15.19 -10.19
C ASN A 151 -28.47 -15.75 -11.63
N LYS A 152 -27.94 -14.95 -12.56
CA LYS A 152 -27.86 -15.28 -14.00
C LYS A 152 -26.41 -15.25 -14.48
N VAL A 153 -26.11 -16.09 -15.48
CA VAL A 153 -24.82 -16.08 -16.15
C VAL A 153 -24.98 -15.40 -17.51
N TRP A 154 -24.19 -14.36 -17.75
CA TRP A 154 -24.18 -13.60 -19.00
C TRP A 154 -22.94 -13.93 -19.81
N GLN A 155 -23.08 -14.04 -21.13
CA GLN A 155 -21.94 -14.00 -22.05
C GLN A 155 -21.61 -12.55 -22.35
N THR A 156 -20.32 -12.23 -22.29
CA THR A 156 -19.81 -10.89 -22.60
C THR A 156 -18.93 -10.91 -23.85
N ASN A 157 -18.94 -9.79 -24.58
CA ASN A 157 -18.04 -9.56 -25.70
C ASN A 157 -16.66 -9.07 -25.20
N SER A 158 -15.73 -8.82 -26.13
CA SER A 158 -14.38 -8.34 -25.78
C SER A 158 -14.33 -6.94 -25.16
N ALA A 159 -15.43 -6.18 -25.24
CA ALA A 159 -15.61 -4.89 -24.57
C ALA A 159 -16.27 -5.05 -23.18
N GLY A 160 -16.65 -6.25 -22.77
CA GLY A 160 -17.34 -6.52 -21.51
C GLY A 160 -18.84 -6.26 -21.55
N GLU A 161 -19.41 -5.98 -22.72
CA GLU A 161 -20.85 -5.76 -22.87
C GLU A 161 -21.58 -7.10 -22.91
N ILE A 162 -22.80 -7.13 -22.38
CA ILE A 162 -23.63 -8.33 -22.33
C ILE A 162 -24.13 -8.65 -23.75
N GLY A 163 -23.69 -9.79 -24.29
CA GLY A 163 -24.16 -10.32 -25.58
C GLY A 163 -25.39 -11.23 -25.47
N GLY A 164 -25.73 -11.67 -24.26
CA GLY A 164 -26.90 -12.52 -24.00
C GLY A 164 -26.69 -13.44 -22.79
N GLU A 165 -27.71 -14.21 -22.43
CA GLU A 165 -27.57 -15.24 -21.38
C GLU A 165 -26.62 -16.35 -21.86
N ALA A 166 -25.68 -16.74 -21.00
CA ALA A 166 -24.76 -17.82 -21.28
C ALA A 166 -25.53 -19.13 -21.33
N LYS A 167 -25.29 -19.92 -22.39
CA LYS A 167 -25.94 -21.22 -22.59
C LYS A 167 -24.95 -22.36 -22.37
N GLY A 168 -25.42 -23.44 -21.77
CA GLY A 168 -24.69 -24.70 -21.65
C GLY A 168 -24.56 -25.41 -22.99
N ALA A 169 -23.86 -26.54 -23.01
CA ALA A 169 -23.72 -27.39 -24.20
C ALA A 169 -25.06 -27.93 -24.72
N ASP A 170 -26.08 -27.96 -23.87
CA ASP A 170 -27.46 -28.35 -24.17
C ASP A 170 -28.31 -27.20 -24.74
N GLY A 171 -27.72 -26.01 -24.91
CA GLY A 171 -28.40 -24.81 -25.41
C GLY A 171 -29.31 -24.12 -24.38
N LYS A 172 -29.36 -24.59 -23.13
CA LYS A 172 -30.17 -23.98 -22.07
C LYS A 172 -29.38 -22.92 -21.30
N PRO A 173 -30.03 -21.88 -20.75
CA PRO A 173 -29.37 -20.89 -19.90
C PRO A 173 -28.65 -21.56 -18.71
N LEU A 174 -27.41 -21.16 -18.46
CA LEU A 174 -26.67 -21.59 -17.29
C LEU A 174 -27.28 -20.93 -16.04
N THR A 175 -27.86 -21.74 -15.17
CA THR A 175 -28.31 -21.32 -13.85
C THR A 175 -27.32 -21.79 -12.81
N VAL A 176 -26.82 -20.88 -11.97
CA VAL A 176 -25.95 -21.25 -10.85
C VAL A 176 -26.84 -21.64 -9.67
N ALA A 177 -26.61 -22.84 -9.12
CA ALA A 177 -27.28 -23.30 -7.91
C ALA A 177 -26.95 -22.34 -6.75
N ARG A 178 -27.99 -21.87 -6.03
CA ARG A 178 -27.82 -20.99 -4.86
C ARG A 178 -26.92 -21.64 -3.81
N GLY A 179 -25.70 -21.12 -3.66
CA GLY A 179 -25.00 -21.15 -2.39
C GLY A 179 -25.47 -19.97 -1.55
N THR A 180 -25.73 -20.17 -0.26
CA THR A 180 -26.04 -19.09 0.70
C THR A 180 -24.90 -18.08 0.71
N LEU A 181 -25.11 -16.94 0.05
CA LEU A 181 -24.19 -15.82 0.11
C LEU A 181 -24.23 -15.22 1.53
N PRO A 182 -23.07 -14.85 2.13
CA PRO A 182 -23.06 -13.98 3.29
C PRO A 182 -23.67 -12.64 2.88
N ASN A 183 -24.71 -12.25 3.59
CA ASN A 183 -25.41 -10.97 3.43
C ASN A 183 -24.38 -9.83 3.49
N PRO A 184 -24.19 -9.00 2.45
CA PRO A 184 -23.42 -7.78 2.60
C PRO A 184 -24.17 -6.92 3.63
N SER A 185 -23.56 -6.78 4.81
CA SER A 185 -24.12 -6.10 5.99
C SER A 185 -24.94 -4.87 5.62
N SER A 186 -26.17 -4.85 6.11
CA SER A 186 -27.21 -3.82 5.99
C SER A 186 -26.86 -2.48 6.66
N ASN A 187 -25.58 -2.10 6.74
CA ASN A 187 -25.11 -0.86 7.35
C ASN A 187 -24.45 0.09 6.33
N ALA A 188 -24.73 -0.07 5.03
CA ALA A 188 -24.42 0.95 4.05
C ALA A 188 -25.54 2.02 4.08
N PRO A 189 -25.24 3.29 4.41
CA PRO A 189 -26.23 4.36 4.31
C PRO A 189 -26.68 4.47 2.86
N SER A 190 -27.98 4.37 2.64
CA SER A 190 -28.64 4.58 1.35
C SER A 190 -28.48 6.04 0.91
N GLY A 191 -27.47 6.30 0.09
CA GLY A 191 -27.37 7.50 -0.74
C GLY A 191 -27.66 7.13 -2.19
N ALA A 192 -28.68 7.77 -2.75
CA ALA A 192 -29.15 7.61 -4.12
C ALA A 192 -28.07 7.92 -5.17
N GLY A 193 -28.26 7.36 -6.36
CA GLY A 193 -27.24 7.24 -7.41
C GLY A 193 -26.61 8.54 -7.87
N ASP A 194 -25.33 8.41 -8.24
CA ASP A 194 -24.71 9.21 -9.26
C ASP A 194 -23.66 8.40 -9.99
N THR A 195 -23.63 8.61 -11.31
CA THR A 195 -22.73 8.04 -12.30
C THR A 195 -21.27 8.19 -11.86
N PHE A 196 -20.57 7.08 -11.61
CA PHE A 196 -19.14 7.09 -11.28
C PHE A 196 -18.28 7.33 -12.52
N THR A 197 -18.32 8.56 -13.04
CA THR A 197 -17.18 9.17 -13.75
C THR A 197 -16.39 9.98 -12.73
N SER A 198 -15.61 9.31 -11.89
CA SER A 198 -14.66 9.99 -11.02
C SER A 198 -13.40 10.31 -11.84
N ALA A 199 -13.46 11.40 -12.60
CA ALA A 199 -12.26 12.12 -12.98
C ALA A 199 -11.72 12.75 -11.69
N THR A 200 -10.74 12.11 -11.07
CA THR A 200 -10.09 12.61 -9.86
C THR A 200 -9.30 13.87 -10.22
N THR A 201 -9.97 15.01 -10.17
CA THR A 201 -9.38 16.36 -10.21
C THR A 201 -9.43 16.96 -8.80
N GLU A 202 -9.19 16.15 -7.78
CA GLU A 202 -8.89 16.66 -6.45
C GLU A 202 -7.38 16.68 -6.28
N GLU A 203 -6.82 17.86 -6.56
CA GLU A 203 -5.55 18.28 -5.97
C GLU A 203 -5.69 18.10 -4.45
N ILE A 204 -4.88 17.21 -3.87
CA ILE A 204 -4.80 17.05 -2.41
C ILE A 204 -4.55 18.46 -1.86
N GLN A 205 -5.56 19.05 -1.22
CA GLN A 205 -5.40 20.32 -0.53
C GLN A 205 -4.40 20.08 0.60
N SER A 206 -3.12 20.32 0.29
CA SER A 206 -2.02 20.07 1.20
C SER A 206 -2.22 20.94 2.45
N PRO A 207 -2.13 20.36 3.66
CA PRO A 207 -2.03 21.12 4.90
C PRO A 207 -0.94 22.21 4.88
N ASP A 208 0.01 22.11 3.95
CA ASP A 208 1.12 23.05 3.73
C ASP A 208 0.70 24.50 3.47
N ARG A 209 -0.52 24.76 2.96
CA ARG A 209 -1.02 26.13 2.76
C ARG A 209 -1.27 26.87 4.08
N TRP A 210 -1.57 26.16 5.18
CA TRP A 210 -1.73 26.78 6.49
C TRP A 210 -0.36 27.00 7.17
N ILE A 211 0.58 26.07 6.97
CA ILE A 211 1.92 26.12 7.60
C ILE A 211 2.71 27.32 7.07
N THR A 212 2.64 27.60 5.77
CA THR A 212 3.29 28.78 5.17
C THR A 212 2.72 30.10 5.68
N ARG A 213 1.41 30.19 5.92
CA ARG A 213 0.77 31.40 6.48
C ARG A 213 1.16 31.63 7.94
N VAL A 214 1.15 30.58 8.76
CA VAL A 214 1.51 30.67 10.19
C VAL A 214 3.00 30.99 10.38
N SER A 215 3.88 30.36 9.60
CA SER A 215 5.33 30.66 9.68
C SER A 215 5.66 32.10 9.26
N THR A 216 5.04 32.59 8.18
CA THR A 216 5.24 33.99 7.74
C THR A 216 4.76 34.99 8.80
N PHE A 217 3.62 34.71 9.45
CA PHE A 217 3.10 35.56 10.53
C PHE A 217 4.03 35.59 11.75
N MET A 218 4.57 34.44 12.16
CA MET A 218 5.51 34.36 13.29
C MET A 218 6.82 35.12 13.02
N ILE A 219 7.34 35.05 11.78
CA ILE A 219 8.52 35.81 11.38
C ILE A 219 8.24 37.32 11.42
N ALA A 220 7.09 37.76 10.89
CA ALA A 220 6.70 39.17 10.92
C ALA A 220 6.56 39.72 12.36
N CYS A 221 5.95 38.95 13.26
CA CYS A 221 5.88 39.29 14.69
C CYS A 221 7.26 39.37 15.34
N GLY A 222 8.16 38.42 15.04
CA GLY A 222 9.53 38.44 15.53
C GLY A 222 10.31 39.69 15.09
N ILE A 223 10.19 40.08 13.83
CA ILE A 223 10.80 41.30 13.27
C ILE A 223 10.22 42.56 13.94
N ALA A 224 8.89 42.63 14.10
CA ALA A 224 8.24 43.78 14.74
C ALA A 224 8.70 43.96 16.20
N ILE A 225 8.80 42.86 16.96
CA ILE A 225 9.30 42.88 18.34
C ILE A 225 10.76 43.33 18.39
N TYR A 226 11.60 42.85 17.47
CA TYR A 226 13.01 43.24 17.39
C TYR A 226 13.16 44.73 17.09
N VAL A 227 12.44 45.25 16.09
CA VAL A 227 12.46 46.67 15.71
C VAL A 227 11.95 47.55 16.86
N TYR A 228 10.86 47.15 17.53
CA TYR A 228 10.33 47.86 18.69
C TYR A 228 11.36 47.94 19.83
N LYS A 229 12.02 46.82 20.16
CA LYS A 229 13.09 46.81 21.17
C LYS A 229 14.25 47.72 20.79
N LYS A 230 14.67 47.69 19.52
CA LYS A 230 15.77 48.54 19.02
C LYS A 230 15.42 50.04 19.08
N MET A 231 14.20 50.41 18.70
CA MET A 231 13.72 51.79 18.79
C MET A 231 13.58 52.28 20.24
N LYS A 232 13.17 51.41 21.17
CA LYS A 232 13.08 51.76 22.59
C LYS A 232 14.47 52.06 23.17
N ILE A 233 15.47 51.23 22.86
CA ILE A 233 16.85 51.45 23.30
C ILE A 233 17.39 52.78 22.74
N ALA A 234 17.17 53.06 21.45
CA ALA A 234 17.63 54.28 20.81
C ALA A 234 16.96 55.58 21.32
N ARG A 235 15.82 55.49 22.01
CA ARG A 235 15.15 56.64 22.66
C ARG A 235 15.60 56.87 24.10
N THR A 236 16.39 55.97 24.67
CA THR A 236 16.86 56.07 26.07
C THR A 236 18.32 56.52 26.17
N VAL A 237 18.93 56.87 25.03
CA VAL A 237 20.27 57.47 24.88
C VAL A 237 20.08 58.86 24.28
#